data_AF-A0A1G3WPH7-F1
#
_entry.id   AF-A0A1G3WPH7-F1
#
_cell.length_a   1.000
_cell.length_b   1.000
_cell.length_c   1.000
_cell.angle_alpha   90.00
_cell.angle_beta   90.00
_cell.angle_gamma   90.00
#
_symmetry.space_group_name_H-M   'P 1'
#
loop_
_entity.id
_entity.type
_entity.pdbx_description
1 polymer ?
#
loop_
_entity_poly.entity_id
_entity_poly.type
_entity_poly.pdbx_seq_one_letter_code
_entity_poly.pdbx_strand_id
1 'polypeptide(L)'
;MTGERLLQMIDRSEHAERLRKLAVLIASDPELMAEYGALLVLQKRLVAADAGGACELADRLRTEYAAALDGLSAVPAVSEYLALVDELDDIAQEVAAILNEGIGRI
;
A
#
# COMPACT_ATOMS: atom_id res chain seq x y z
N MET A 1 5.92 18.11 20.65
CA MET A 1 6.48 18.08 19.28
C MET A 1 5.29 18.02 18.33
N THR A 2 5.14 18.99 17.43
CA THR A 2 4.03 19.03 16.46
C THR A 2 4.21 17.90 15.44
N GLY A 3 3.11 17.23 15.06
CA GLY A 3 3.12 16.05 14.17
C GLY A 3 3.86 16.26 12.83
N GLU A 4 4.00 17.51 12.39
CA GLU A 4 4.83 17.90 11.23
C GLU A 4 6.30 17.48 11.33
N ARG A 5 6.90 17.48 12.53
CA ARG A 5 8.30 17.06 12.71
C ARG A 5 8.47 15.55 12.55
N LEU A 6 7.47 14.77 12.96
CA LEU A 6 7.46 13.31 12.79
C LEU A 6 7.28 12.93 11.32
N LEU A 7 6.36 13.60 10.62
CA LEU A 7 6.16 13.41 9.18
C LEU A 7 7.41 13.75 8.37
N GLN A 8 8.12 14.83 8.72
CA GLN A 8 9.40 15.19 8.08
C GLN A 8 10.53 14.20 8.37
N MET A 9 10.51 13.50 9.51
CA MET A 9 11.49 12.46 9.82
C MET A 9 11.20 11.17 9.03
N ILE A 10 9.92 10.80 8.88
CA ILE A 10 9.51 9.66 8.07
C ILE A 10 9.83 9.90 6.59
N ASP A 11 9.51 11.07 6.03
CA ASP A 11 9.79 11.43 4.63
C ASP A 11 11.30 11.50 4.30
N ARG A 12 12.15 11.73 5.31
CA ARG A 12 13.61 11.74 5.16
C ARG A 12 14.27 10.42 5.57
N SER A 13 13.49 9.40 5.90
CA SER A 13 14.02 8.10 6.25
C SER A 13 14.60 7.40 5.01
N GLU A 14 15.58 6.53 5.25
CA GLU A 14 16.13 5.65 4.21
C GLU A 14 15.02 4.79 3.56
N HIS A 15 13.99 4.43 4.33
CA HIS A 15 12.84 3.66 3.87
C HIS A 15 12.04 4.47 2.83
N ALA A 16 11.75 5.75 3.10
CA ALA A 16 11.07 6.62 2.14
C ALA A 16 11.90 6.90 0.88
N GLU A 17 13.22 6.97 0.98
CA GLU A 17 14.10 7.10 -0.20
C GLU A 17 14.13 5.81 -1.05
N ARG A 18 14.27 4.63 -0.41
CA ARG A 18 14.22 3.33 -1.08
C ARG A 18 12.88 3.09 -1.75
N LEU A 19 11.78 3.43 -1.07
CA LEU A 19 10.42 3.37 -1.61
C LEU A 19 10.30 4.21 -2.90
N ARG A 20 10.81 5.45 -2.90
CA ARG A 20 10.79 6.33 -4.08
C ARG A 20 11.60 5.75 -5.25
N LYS A 21 12.76 5.15 -4.97
CA LYS A 21 13.60 4.51 -6.02
C LYS A 21 12.92 3.30 -6.63
N LEU A 22 12.32 2.44 -5.80
CA LEU A 22 11.57 1.28 -6.26
C LEU A 22 10.32 1.69 -7.05
N ALA A 23 9.61 2.73 -6.62
CA ALA A 23 8.46 3.27 -7.35
C ALA A 23 8.84 3.74 -8.76
N VAL A 24 9.97 4.44 -8.92
CA VAL A 24 10.47 4.87 -10.24
C VAL A 24 10.86 3.66 -11.09
N LEU A 25 11.50 2.66 -10.49
CA LEU A 25 11.93 1.45 -11.19
C LEU A 25 10.72 0.64 -11.70
N ILE A 26 9.71 0.44 -10.85
CA ILE A 26 8.44 -0.23 -11.24
C ILE A 26 7.73 0.58 -12.32
N ALA A 27 7.65 1.90 -12.17
CA ALA A 27 6.99 2.77 -13.14
C ALA A 27 7.70 2.85 -14.51
N SER A 28 9.00 2.51 -14.55
CA SER A 28 9.77 2.47 -15.79
C SER A 28 9.56 1.20 -16.61
N ASP A 29 8.92 0.18 -16.02
CA ASP A 29 8.57 -1.06 -16.70
C ASP A 29 7.13 -1.01 -17.23
N PRO A 30 6.92 -0.95 -18.55
CA PRO A 30 5.58 -0.84 -19.13
C PRO A 30 4.73 -2.11 -18.92
N GLU A 31 5.34 -3.28 -18.75
CA GLU A 31 4.61 -4.53 -18.47
C GLU A 31 4.09 -4.51 -17.03
N LEU A 32 4.94 -4.16 -16.06
CA LEU A 32 4.51 -4.00 -14.65
C LEU A 32 3.46 -2.91 -14.49
N MET A 33 3.58 -1.81 -15.22
CA MET A 33 2.58 -0.74 -15.19
C MET A 33 1.24 -1.17 -15.80
N ALA A 34 1.26 -2.01 -16.83
CA ALA A 34 0.04 -2.58 -17.40
C ALA A 34 -0.64 -3.54 -16.41
N GLU A 35 0.14 -4.42 -15.78
CA GLU A 35 -0.35 -5.35 -14.75
C GLU A 35 -0.89 -4.61 -13.51
N TYR A 36 -0.17 -3.61 -13.02
CA TYR A 36 -0.62 -2.75 -11.92
C TYR A 36 -1.90 -1.98 -12.28
N GLY A 37 -1.98 -1.47 -13.51
CA GLY A 37 -3.19 -0.84 -14.02
C GLY A 37 -4.39 -1.79 -14.04
N ALA A 38 -4.20 -3.04 -14.45
CA ALA A 38 -5.23 -4.07 -14.43
C ALA A 38 -5.66 -4.41 -12.98
N LEU A 39 -4.70 -4.49 -12.05
CA LEU A 39 -4.95 -4.71 -10.63
C LEU A 39 -5.82 -3.58 -10.03
N LEU A 40 -5.55 -2.31 -10.36
CA LEU A 40 -6.35 -1.16 -9.92
C LEU A 40 -7.80 -1.23 -10.45
N VAL A 41 -7.99 -1.70 -11.67
CA VAL A 41 -9.33 -1.89 -12.24
C VAL A 41 -10.07 -3.01 -11.49
N LEU A 42 -9.41 -4.12 -11.17
CA LEU A 42 -9.97 -5.20 -10.35
C LEU A 42 -10.34 -4.72 -8.95
N GLN A 43 -9.47 -3.96 -8.30
CA GLN A 43 -9.72 -3.38 -6.97
C GLN A 43 -10.97 -2.49 -6.97
N LYS A 44 -11.10 -1.59 -7.97
CA LYS A 44 -12.29 -0.74 -8.10
C LYS A 44 -13.57 -1.55 -8.26
N ARG A 45 -13.53 -2.63 -9.04
CA ARG A 45 -14.67 -3.53 -9.24
C ARG A 45 -15.01 -4.28 -7.94
N LEU A 46 -14.00 -4.71 -7.19
CA LEU A 46 -14.18 -5.38 -5.90
C LEU A 46 -14.87 -4.45 -4.89
N VAL A 47 -14.37 -3.22 -4.73
CA VAL A 47 -14.97 -2.21 -3.85
C VAL A 47 -16.42 -1.91 -4.25
N ALA A 48 -16.71 -1.82 -5.55
CA ALA A 48 -18.08 -1.62 -6.02
C ALA A 48 -19.00 -2.82 -5.75
N ALA A 49 -18.49 -4.05 -5.88
CA ALA A 49 -19.24 -5.26 -5.59
C ALA A 49 -19.53 -5.44 -4.09
N ASP A 50 -18.54 -5.15 -3.23
CA ASP A 50 -18.68 -5.16 -1.77
C ASP A 50 -19.69 -4.09 -1.32
N ALA A 51 -19.61 -2.87 -1.86
CA ALA A 51 -20.55 -1.79 -1.55
C ALA A 51 -21.99 -2.08 -2.05
N GLY A 52 -22.13 -2.84 -3.14
CA GLY A 52 -23.41 -3.23 -3.72
C GLY A 52 -24.05 -4.47 -3.10
N GLY A 53 -23.39 -5.12 -2.13
CA GLY A 53 -23.90 -6.34 -1.46
C GLY A 53 -23.87 -7.61 -2.34
N ALA A 54 -23.09 -7.61 -3.43
CA ALA A 54 -23.00 -8.73 -4.37
C ALA A 54 -21.92 -9.74 -3.93
N CYS A 55 -22.16 -10.45 -2.83
CA CYS A 55 -21.16 -11.33 -2.19
C CYS A 55 -20.45 -12.30 -3.14
N GLU A 56 -21.17 -13.01 -4.02
CA GLU A 56 -20.53 -13.96 -4.95
C GLU A 56 -19.63 -13.30 -6.00
N LEU A 57 -19.96 -12.08 -6.42
CA LEU A 57 -19.13 -11.31 -7.35
C LEU A 57 -17.90 -10.78 -6.63
N ALA A 58 -18.07 -10.30 -5.40
CA ALA A 58 -16.96 -9.83 -4.56
C ALA A 58 -15.98 -10.97 -4.26
N ASP A 59 -16.46 -12.17 -3.94
CA ASP A 59 -15.58 -13.32 -3.64
C ASP A 59 -14.76 -13.76 -4.85
N ARG A 60 -15.37 -13.77 -6.05
CA ARG A 60 -14.64 -14.02 -7.31
C ARG A 60 -13.60 -12.94 -7.58
N LEU A 61 -13.99 -11.67 -7.48
CA LEU A 61 -13.07 -10.54 -7.69
C LEU A 61 -11.94 -10.52 -6.67
N ARG A 62 -12.18 -10.94 -5.42
CA ARG A 62 -11.16 -11.06 -4.37
C ARG A 62 -10.15 -12.15 -4.72
N THR A 63 -10.62 -13.28 -5.26
CA THR A 63 -9.75 -14.37 -5.73
C THR A 63 -8.90 -13.92 -6.93
N GLU A 64 -9.52 -13.26 -7.92
CA GLU A 64 -8.82 -12.71 -9.10
C GLU A 64 -7.79 -11.65 -8.71
N TYR A 65 -8.17 -10.76 -7.78
CA TYR A 65 -7.29 -9.74 -7.24
C TYR A 65 -6.09 -10.35 -6.51
N ALA A 66 -6.32 -11.36 -5.65
CA ALA A 66 -5.25 -12.04 -4.93
C ALA A 66 -4.26 -12.72 -5.89
N ALA A 67 -4.76 -13.41 -6.93
CA ALA A 67 -3.91 -14.05 -7.93
C ALA A 67 -3.09 -13.04 -8.76
N ALA A 68 -3.71 -11.91 -9.15
CA ALA A 68 -3.02 -10.84 -9.87
C ALA A 68 -1.97 -10.15 -9.00
N LEU A 69 -2.28 -9.94 -7.71
CA LEU A 69 -1.33 -9.38 -6.75
C LEU A 69 -0.16 -10.33 -6.48
N ASP A 70 -0.40 -11.64 -6.37
CA ASP A 70 0.65 -12.64 -6.18
C ASP A 70 1.63 -12.66 -7.36
N GLY A 71 1.12 -12.56 -8.60
CA GLY A 71 1.93 -12.42 -9.81
C GLY A 71 2.83 -11.18 -9.79
N LEU A 72 2.27 -10.02 -9.46
CA LEU A 72 3.04 -8.78 -9.31
C LEU A 72 4.07 -8.88 -8.18
N SER A 73 3.69 -9.51 -7.06
CA SER A 73 4.54 -9.67 -5.87
C SER A 73 5.69 -10.64 -6.08
N ALA A 74 5.65 -11.48 -7.13
CA ALA A 74 6.77 -12.34 -7.52
C ALA A 74 7.94 -11.54 -8.12
N VAL A 75 7.70 -10.29 -8.55
CA VAL A 75 8.75 -9.40 -9.06
C VAL A 75 9.51 -8.82 -7.88
N PRO A 76 10.84 -9.02 -7.77
CA PRO A 76 11.61 -8.64 -6.58
C PRO A 76 11.44 -7.17 -6.17
N ALA A 77 11.44 -6.26 -7.15
CA ALA A 77 11.27 -4.83 -6.89
C ALA A 77 9.88 -4.47 -6.36
N VAL A 78 8.83 -5.17 -6.82
CA VAL A 78 7.44 -4.97 -6.34
C VAL A 78 7.27 -5.58 -4.95
N SER A 79 7.84 -6.77 -4.71
CA SER A 79 7.86 -7.40 -3.39
C SER A 79 8.52 -6.50 -2.34
N GLU A 80 9.72 -5.97 -2.66
CA GLU A 80 10.44 -5.06 -1.76
C GLU A 80 9.67 -3.75 -1.56
N TYR A 81 9.03 -3.24 -2.62
CA TYR A 81 8.19 -2.05 -2.51
C TYR A 81 7.01 -2.27 -1.57
N LEU A 82 6.28 -3.38 -1.70
CA LEU A 82 5.12 -3.70 -0.85
C LEU A 82 5.53 -3.91 0.60
N ALA A 83 6.64 -4.62 0.86
CA ALA A 83 7.16 -4.77 2.21
C ALA A 83 7.51 -3.42 2.87
N LEU A 84 8.13 -2.49 2.12
CA LEU A 84 8.42 -1.15 2.62
C LEU A 84 7.15 -0.31 2.85
N VAL A 85 6.08 -0.52 2.08
CA VAL A 85 4.78 0.11 2.34
C VAL A 85 4.21 -0.37 3.67
N ASP A 86 4.21 -1.67 3.91
CA ASP A 86 3.70 -2.26 5.16
C ASP A 86 4.51 -1.78 6.37
N GLU A 87 5.85 -1.77 6.27
CA GLU A 87 6.73 -1.25 7.34
C GLU A 87 6.47 0.24 7.64
N LEU A 88 6.22 1.06 6.61
CA LEU A 88 5.88 2.47 6.79
C LEU A 88 4.49 2.67 7.40
N ASP A 89 3.53 1.80 7.08
CA ASP A 89 2.19 1.84 7.68
C ASP A 89 2.24 1.47 9.16
N ASP A 90 2.99 0.43 9.53
CA ASP A 90 3.22 0.05 10.92
C ASP A 90 3.84 1.21 11.73
N ILE A 91 4.88 1.87 11.19
CA ILE A 91 5.49 3.05 11.82
C ILE A 91 4.47 4.19 11.95
N ALA A 92 3.63 4.42 10.95
CA ALA A 92 2.61 5.45 10.99
C ALA A 92 1.54 5.16 12.04
N GLN A 93 1.12 3.91 12.19
CA GLN A 93 0.17 3.45 13.20
C GLN A 93 0.76 3.58 14.62
N GLU A 94 2.02 3.21 14.82
CA GLU A 94 2.72 3.41 16.10
C GLU A 94 2.79 4.89 16.49
N VAL A 95 3.13 5.77 15.55
CA VAL A 95 3.13 7.22 15.77
C VAL A 95 1.73 7.73 16.12
N ALA A 96 0.70 7.27 15.42
CA ALA A 96 -0.69 7.62 15.72
C ALA A 96 -1.12 7.14 17.13
N ALA A 97 -0.69 5.94 17.54
CA ALA A 97 -0.94 5.40 18.86
C ALA A 97 -0.27 6.25 19.95
N ILE A 98 1.00 6.63 19.79
CA ILE A 98 1.73 7.51 20.72
C ILE A 98 1.03 8.86 20.87
N LEU A 99 0.54 9.44 19.77
CA LEU A 99 -0.19 10.70 19.79
C LEU A 99 -1.54 10.56 20.53
N ASN A 100 -2.27 9.48 20.28
CA ASN A 100 -3.55 9.19 20.94
C ASN A 100 -3.39 8.91 22.45
N GLU A 101 -2.37 8.15 22.85
CA GLU A 101 -2.06 7.91 24.27
C GLU A 101 -1.61 9.19 25.00
N GLY A 102 -0.90 10.08 24.30
CA GLY A 102 -0.52 11.39 24.81
C GLY A 102 -1.71 12.33 25.00
N ILE A 103 -2.75 12.24 24.16
CA ILE A 103 -3.99 13.02 24.28
C ILE A 103 -4.90 12.46 25.38
N GLY A 104 -4.94 11.13 25.57
CA GLY A 104 -5.77 10.47 26.59
C GLY A 104 -5.30 10.63 28.05
N ARG A 105 -4.15 11.27 28.29
CA ARG A 105 -3.60 11.58 29.63
C ARG A 105 -3.73 13.06 30.03
N ILE A 106 -4.48 13.85 29.29
CA ILE A 106 -4.86 15.25 29.61
C ILE A 106 -6.34 15.29 29.92
#